data_AF-T0P7Y3-F1
#
_entry.id   AF-T0P7Y3-F1
#
_cell.length_a   1.000
_cell.length_b   1.000
_cell.length_c   1.000
_cell.angle_alpha   90.00
_cell.angle_beta   90.00
_cell.angle_gamma   90.00
#
_symmetry.space_group_name_H-M   'P 1'
#
loop_
_entity.id
_entity.type
_entity.pdbx_description
1 polymer ?
#
loop_
_entity_poly.entity_id
_entity_poly.type
_entity_poly.pdbx_seq_one_letter_code
_entity_poly.pdbx_strand_id
1 'polypeptide(L)'
;MLLVLIDPLYIPALTIGCFIANFLFSPMGIVDVIIGTLATLFAVIAISKTKNLFIASLWPTLFNAFMVGAELYYVLNLPFWLSTFQVAIGEFTVVSIVGVIVFKYVLNSKGLVKVLKLK
;
A
#
# COMPACT_ATOMS: atom_id res chain seq x y z
N MET A 1 2.03 0.37 -4.61
CA MET A 1 2.66 -0.78 -3.92
C MET A 1 3.13 -1.88 -4.87
N LEU A 2 2.38 -2.22 -5.93
CA LEU A 2 2.73 -3.32 -6.85
C LEU A 2 4.07 -3.17 -7.60
N LEU A 3 4.64 -1.96 -7.68
CA LEU A 3 5.97 -1.72 -8.28
C LEU A 3 7.09 -2.57 -7.65
N VAL A 4 6.94 -2.99 -6.40
CA VAL A 4 7.89 -3.87 -5.71
C VAL A 4 8.02 -5.24 -6.39
N LEU A 5 7.01 -5.66 -7.16
CA LEU A 5 7.10 -6.88 -7.99
C LEU A 5 8.05 -6.73 -9.19
N ILE A 6 8.31 -5.50 -9.65
CA ILE A 6 9.30 -5.25 -10.70
C ILE A 6 10.70 -5.21 -10.10
N ASP A 7 10.86 -4.48 -8.99
CA ASP A 7 12.14 -4.33 -8.31
C ASP A 7 11.95 -4.12 -6.79
N PRO A 8 12.58 -4.93 -5.91
CA PRO A 8 12.51 -4.72 -4.47
C PRO A 8 13.13 -3.40 -4.02
N LEU A 9 13.93 -2.73 -4.85
CA LEU A 9 14.48 -1.41 -4.54
C LEU A 9 13.40 -0.32 -4.39
N TYR A 10 12.17 -0.57 -4.86
CA TYR A 10 11.03 0.32 -4.63
C TYR A 10 10.49 0.30 -3.20
N ILE A 11 10.90 -0.66 -2.35
CA ILE A 11 10.50 -0.72 -0.93
C ILE A 11 10.79 0.60 -0.19
N PRO A 12 12.06 1.06 -0.09
CA PRO A 12 12.36 2.32 0.61
C PRO A 12 11.69 3.53 -0.05
N ALA A 13 11.58 3.57 -1.38
CA ALA A 13 10.91 4.66 -2.07
C ALA A 13 9.43 4.78 -1.69
N LEU A 14 8.71 3.65 -1.59
CA LEU A 14 7.31 3.62 -1.18
C LEU A 14 7.13 3.95 0.31
N THR A 15 8.02 3.44 1.18
CA THR A 15 7.96 3.75 2.61
C THR A 15 8.22 5.23 2.87
N ILE A 16 9.24 5.83 2.25
CA ILE A 16 9.55 7.25 2.39
C ILE A 16 8.42 8.11 1.78
N GLY A 17 7.88 7.71 0.62
CA GLY A 17 6.74 8.40 0.01
C GLY A 17 5.52 8.41 0.93
N CYS A 18 5.20 7.27 1.55
CA CYS A 18 4.12 7.17 2.54
C CYS A 18 4.41 8.03 3.77
N PHE A 19 5.65 8.03 4.27
CA PHE A 19 6.06 8.86 5.41
C PHE A 19 5.83 10.35 5.11
N ILE A 20 6.27 10.83 3.95
CA ILE A 20 6.12 12.23 3.54
C ILE A 20 4.64 12.57 3.34
N ALA A 21 3.87 11.69 2.68
CA ALA A 21 2.45 11.91 2.44
C ALA A 21 1.68 12.03 3.75
N ASN A 22 1.92 11.11 4.70
CA ASN A 22 1.26 11.13 6.00
C ASN A 22 1.75 12.32 6.84
N PHE A 23 3.03 12.70 6.75
CA PHE A 23 3.56 13.83 7.50
C PHE A 23 3.01 15.18 7.04
N LEU A 24 2.79 15.36 5.73
CA LEU A 24 2.35 16.61 5.15
C LEU A 24 0.82 16.75 5.05
N PHE A 25 0.11 15.64 4.82
CA PHE A 25 -1.31 15.67 4.47
C PHE A 25 -2.21 14.90 5.44
N SER A 26 -1.67 14.16 6.43
CA SER A 26 -2.54 13.42 7.33
C SER A 26 -3.16 14.33 8.40
N PRO A 27 -4.50 14.39 8.50
CA PRO A 27 -5.18 15.09 9.58
C PRO A 27 -4.99 14.41 10.96
N MET A 28 -4.47 13.17 10.98
CA MET A 28 -4.27 12.34 12.17
C MET A 28 -2.89 12.57 12.83
N GLY A 29 -2.03 13.40 12.21
CA GLY A 29 -0.74 13.80 12.76
C GLY A 29 0.31 12.67 12.77
N ILE A 30 1.16 12.65 13.80
CA ILE A 30 2.32 11.73 13.90
C ILE A 30 1.91 10.25 14.01
N VAL A 31 0.70 9.96 14.51
CA VAL A 31 0.25 8.57 14.71
C VAL A 31 0.12 7.84 13.37
N ASP A 32 -0.53 8.45 12.38
CA ASP A 32 -0.66 7.92 11.02
C ASP A 32 0.69 7.84 10.30
N VAL A 33 1.59 8.78 10.59
CA VAL A 33 2.95 8.72 10.06
C VAL A 33 3.64 7.45 10.51
N ILE A 34 3.51 7.04 11.77
CA ILE A 34 4.17 5.84 12.28
C ILE A 34 3.39 4.58 11.88
N ILE A 35 2.08 4.54 12.15
CA ILE A 35 1.25 3.36 11.91
C ILE A 35 1.11 3.10 10.41
N GLY A 36 0.79 4.12 9.62
CA GLY A 36 0.65 4.01 8.17
C GLY A 36 1.94 3.64 7.44
N THR A 37 3.10 4.17 7.89
CA THR A 37 4.39 3.78 7.29
C THR A 37 4.79 2.37 7.66
N LEU A 38 4.55 1.93 8.90
CA LEU A 38 4.76 0.54 9.31
C LEU A 38 3.85 -0.41 8.54
N ALA A 39 2.57 -0.07 8.39
CA ALA A 39 1.61 -0.84 7.61
C ALA A 39 2.07 -0.99 6.15
N THR A 40 2.48 0.12 5.54
CA THR A 40 3.03 0.13 4.18
C THR A 40 4.30 -0.72 4.09
N LEU A 41 5.21 -0.61 5.07
CA LEU A 41 6.45 -1.36 5.11
C LEU A 41 6.20 -2.87 5.21
N PHE A 42 5.29 -3.31 6.08
CA PHE A 42 4.90 -4.73 6.17
C PHE A 42 4.24 -5.20 4.87
N ALA A 43 3.36 -4.39 4.28
CA ALA A 43 2.71 -4.73 3.02
C ALA A 43 3.71 -4.90 1.87
N VAL A 44 4.65 -3.97 1.70
CA VAL A 44 5.65 -4.08 0.61
C VAL A 44 6.65 -5.22 0.82
N ILE A 45 7.00 -5.54 2.08
CA ILE A 45 7.83 -6.71 2.38
C ILE A 45 7.07 -8.01 2.06
N ALA A 46 5.78 -8.09 2.37
CA ALA A 46 4.96 -9.25 2.03
C ALA A 46 4.77 -9.38 0.50
N ILE A 47 4.61 -8.26 -0.20
CA ILE A 47 4.58 -8.22 -1.68
C ILE A 47 5.90 -8.74 -2.26
N SER A 48 7.06 -8.32 -1.76
CA SER A 48 8.35 -8.75 -2.33
C SER A 48 8.59 -10.25 -2.22
N LYS A 49 7.98 -10.91 -1.22
CA LYS A 49 8.00 -12.36 -1.04
C LYS A 49 6.95 -13.10 -1.89
N THR A 50 6.03 -12.38 -2.52
CA THR A 50 4.91 -12.96 -3.26
C THR A 50 5.12 -12.80 -4.77
N LYS A 51 4.98 -13.90 -5.53
CA LYS A 51 5.17 -13.88 -7.00
C LYS A 51 3.88 -13.62 -7.78
N ASN A 52 2.72 -13.90 -7.18
CA ASN A 52 1.42 -13.76 -7.85
C ASN A 52 0.88 -12.34 -7.66
N LEU A 53 0.60 -11.64 -8.76
CA LEU A 53 0.10 -10.26 -8.78
C LEU A 53 -1.20 -10.08 -7.98
N PHE A 54 -2.11 -11.05 -8.05
CA PHE A 54 -3.38 -11.00 -7.30
C PHE A 54 -3.17 -11.15 -5.80
N ILE A 55 -2.28 -12.05 -5.38
CA ILE A 55 -1.98 -12.22 -3.95
C ILE A 55 -1.20 -11.02 -3.43
N ALA A 56 -0.30 -10.47 -4.26
CA ALA A 56 0.44 -9.26 -3.95
C ALA A 56 -0.48 -8.05 -3.70
N SER A 57 -1.58 -7.90 -4.44
CA SER A 57 -2.50 -6.78 -4.24
C SER A 57 -3.35 -6.89 -2.97
N LEU A 58 -3.47 -8.09 -2.39
CA LEU A 58 -4.24 -8.32 -1.16
C LEU A 58 -3.46 -7.93 0.11
N TRP A 59 -2.14 -8.05 0.10
CA TRP A 59 -1.32 -7.70 1.27
C TRP A 59 -1.50 -6.25 1.74
N PRO A 60 -1.46 -5.22 0.86
CA PRO A 60 -1.77 -3.84 1.22
C PRO A 60 -3.13 -3.70 1.89
N THR A 61 -4.16 -4.30 1.31
CA THR A 61 -5.52 -4.25 1.85
C THR A 61 -5.59 -4.83 3.25
N LEU A 62 -4.95 -5.98 3.49
CA LEU A 62 -4.94 -6.63 4.81
C LEU A 62 -4.23 -5.77 5.87
N PHE A 63 -3.01 -5.33 5.59
CA PHE A 63 -2.22 -4.56 6.57
C PHE A 63 -2.80 -3.16 6.80
N ASN A 64 -3.16 -2.43 5.74
CA ASN A 64 -3.71 -1.08 5.88
C ASN A 64 -5.10 -1.09 6.51
N ALA A 65 -6.00 -2.01 6.13
CA ALA A 65 -7.33 -2.06 6.73
C ALA A 65 -7.30 -2.32 8.24
N PHE A 66 -6.40 -3.21 8.69
CA PHE A 66 -6.31 -3.55 10.11
C PHE A 66 -5.57 -2.48 10.90
N MET A 67 -4.42 -1.99 10.41
CA MET A 67 -3.61 -1.01 11.13
C MET A 67 -4.23 0.39 11.11
N VAL A 68 -4.66 0.88 9.94
CA VAL A 68 -5.33 2.20 9.83
C VAL A 68 -6.74 2.14 10.42
N GLY A 69 -7.45 1.02 10.29
CA GLY A 69 -8.73 0.83 10.96
C GLY A 69 -8.64 0.85 12.49
N ALA A 70 -7.58 0.25 13.06
CA ALA A 70 -7.29 0.37 14.49
C ALA A 70 -6.96 1.81 14.88
N GLU A 71 -6.18 2.51 14.06
CA GLU A 71 -5.85 3.91 14.30
C GLU A 71 -7.10 4.81 14.31
N LEU A 72 -8.00 4.66 13.34
CA LEU A 72 -9.28 5.36 13.26
C LEU A 72 -10.14 5.12 14.51
N TYR A 73 -10.13 3.90 15.03
CA TYR A 73 -10.82 3.56 16.29
C TYR A 73 -10.19 4.31 17.48
N TYR A 74 -8.86 4.28 17.63
CA TYR A 74 -8.19 4.86 18.80
C TYR A 74 -8.19 6.40 18.80
N VAL A 75 -8.01 7.04 17.65
CA VAL A 75 -7.87 8.49 17.55
C VAL A 75 -9.23 9.19 17.42
N LEU A 76 -10.13 8.65 16.61
CA LEU A 76 -11.42 9.28 16.29
C LEU A 76 -12.60 8.62 17.02
N ASN A 77 -12.38 7.57 17.82
CA ASN A 77 -13.43 6.80 18.52
C ASN A 77 -14.53 6.28 17.57
N LEU A 78 -14.18 6.06 16.30
CA LEU A 78 -15.09 5.52 15.29
C LEU A 78 -15.23 4.00 15.45
N PRO A 79 -16.37 3.40 15.08
CA PRO A 79 -16.56 1.95 15.22
C PRO A 79 -15.54 1.16 14.39
N PHE A 80 -14.70 0.37 15.07
CA PHE A 80 -13.55 -0.34 14.49
C PHE A 80 -13.91 -1.12 13.23
N TRP A 81 -14.93 -1.97 13.31
CA TRP A 81 -15.36 -2.78 12.18
C TRP A 81 -15.76 -1.95 10.97
N LEU A 82 -16.51 -0.86 11.17
CA LEU A 82 -16.94 0.00 10.07
C LEU A 82 -15.74 0.69 9.41
N SER A 83 -14.84 1.25 10.21
CA SER A 83 -13.62 1.90 9.73
C SER A 83 -12.70 0.92 8.98
N THR A 84 -12.47 -0.26 9.54
CA THR A 84 -11.68 -1.32 8.89
C THR A 84 -12.32 -1.76 7.58
N PHE A 85 -13.64 -1.98 7.52
CA PHE A 85 -14.32 -2.36 6.28
C PHE A 85 -14.23 -1.25 5.23
N GLN A 86 -14.41 0.01 5.62
CA GLN A 86 -14.32 1.13 4.70
C GLN A 86 -12.92 1.28 4.11
N VAL A 87 -11.87 1.19 4.95
CA VAL A 87 -10.48 1.20 4.48
C VAL A 87 -10.21 -0.01 3.60
N ALA A 88 -10.64 -1.22 4.00
CA ALA A 88 -10.47 -2.44 3.21
C ALA A 88 -11.08 -2.32 1.82
N ILE A 89 -12.30 -1.82 1.71
CA ILE A 89 -12.98 -1.65 0.41
C ILE A 89 -12.24 -0.62 -0.45
N GLY A 90 -11.82 0.50 0.12
CA GLY A 90 -11.07 1.54 -0.59
C GLY A 90 -9.73 1.02 -1.13
N GLU A 91 -8.91 0.45 -0.25
CA GLU A 91 -7.62 -0.15 -0.60
C GLU A 91 -7.77 -1.29 -1.60
N PHE A 92 -8.72 -2.21 -1.40
CA PHE A 92 -8.99 -3.29 -2.34
C PHE A 92 -9.34 -2.75 -3.72
N THR A 93 -10.22 -1.75 -3.80
CA THR A 93 -10.65 -1.16 -5.07
C THR A 93 -9.47 -0.49 -5.79
N VAL A 94 -8.70 0.34 -5.08
CA VAL A 94 -7.60 1.08 -5.71
C VAL A 94 -6.42 0.16 -6.04
N VAL A 95 -6.01 -0.74 -5.15
CA VAL A 95 -4.81 -1.56 -5.36
C VAL A 95 -5.11 -2.83 -6.15
N SER A 96 -6.19 -3.54 -5.85
CA SER A 96 -6.51 -4.82 -6.52
C SER A 96 -7.23 -4.64 -7.85
N ILE A 97 -8.05 -3.60 -8.03
CA ILE A 97 -8.71 -3.36 -9.33
C ILE A 97 -7.86 -2.42 -10.17
N VAL A 98 -7.73 -1.17 -9.76
CA VAL A 98 -7.02 -0.16 -10.57
C VAL A 98 -5.54 -0.49 -10.69
N GLY A 99 -4.89 -0.80 -9.57
CA GLY A 99 -3.46 -1.14 -9.52
C GLY A 99 -3.12 -2.32 -10.42
N VAL A 100 -3.86 -3.43 -10.34
CA VAL A 100 -3.62 -4.62 -11.17
C VAL A 100 -3.85 -4.35 -12.65
N ILE A 101 -4.90 -3.62 -13.03
CA ILE A 101 -5.16 -3.25 -14.43
C ILE A 101 -4.00 -2.43 -14.98
N VAL A 102 -3.62 -1.36 -14.28
CA VAL A 102 -2.50 -0.49 -14.69
C VAL A 102 -1.21 -1.31 -14.79
N PHE A 103 -0.93 -2.16 -13.80
CA PHE A 103 0.28 -2.97 -13.78
C PHE A 103 0.33 -3.97 -14.94
N LYS A 104 -0.81 -4.55 -15.32
CA LYS A 104 -0.92 -5.45 -16.48
C LYS A 104 -0.61 -4.73 -17.79
N TYR A 105 -1.07 -3.48 -17.97
CA TYR A 105 -0.70 -2.66 -19.12
C TYR A 105 0.80 -2.32 -19.13
N VAL A 106 1.36 -1.96 -17.97
CA VAL A 106 2.80 -1.67 -17.84
C VAL A 106 3.65 -2.89 -18.18
N LEU A 107 3.30 -4.07 -17.66
CA LEU A 107 4.02 -5.31 -17.93
C LEU A 107 3.96 -5.76 -19.40
N ASN A 108 2.88 -5.44 -20.12
CA ASN A 108 2.77 -5.73 -21.54
C ASN A 108 3.72 -4.87 -22.40
N SER A 109 4.14 -3.70 -21.90
CA SER A 109 5.09 -2.83 -22.60
C SER A 109 6.52 -3.12 -22.15
N LYS A 110 7.26 -3.90 -22.94
CA LYS A 110 8.68 -4.24 -22.69
C LYS A 110 9.56 -2.99 -22.51
N GLY A 111 9.23 -1.88 -23.17
CA GLY A 111 9.92 -0.60 -23.04
C GLY A 111 9.76 0.01 -21.64
N LEU A 112 8.53 0.07 -21.13
CA LEU A 112 8.25 0.61 -19.79
C LEU A 112 8.87 -0.25 -18.70
N VAL A 113 8.80 -1.57 -18.80
CA VAL A 113 9.43 -2.49 -17.84
C VAL A 113 10.95 -2.26 -17.79
N LYS A 114 11.59 -1.98 -18.93
CA LYS A 114 13.04 -1.72 -18.97
C LYS A 114 13.43 -0.40 -18.28
N VAL A 115 12.58 0.62 -18.38
CA VAL A 115 12.78 1.93 -17.70
C VAL A 115 12.52 1.82 -16.20
N LEU A 116 11.55 1.01 -15.79
CA LEU A 116 11.17 0.80 -14.39
C LEU A 116 12.09 -0.19 -13.64
N LYS A 117 13.01 -0.88 -14.33
CA LYS A 117 14.04 -1.66 -13.65
C LYS A 117 15.16 -0.73 -13.23
N LEU A 118 15.32 -0.55 -11.92
CA LEU A 118 16.40 0.23 -11.34
C LEU A 118 17.64 -0.68 -11.32
N LYS A 119 18.57 -0.46 -12.26
CA LYS A 119 19.84 -1.18 -12.33
C LYS A 119 20.85 -0.66 -11.31
#